data_AF-A0A931UB93-F1
#
_entry.id   AF-A0A931UB93-F1
#
_cell.length_a   1.000
_cell.length_b   1.000
_cell.length_c   1.000
_cell.angle_alpha   90.00
_cell.angle_beta   90.00
_cell.angle_gamma   90.00
#
_symmetry.space_group_name_H-M   'P 1'
#
loop_
_entity.id
_entity.type
_entity.pdbx_description
1 polymer ?
#
loop_
_entity_poly.entity_id
_entity_poly.type
_entity_poly.pdbx_seq_one_letter_code
_entity_poly.pdbx_strand_id
1 'polypeptide(L)'
;MGNRRKGRELALQALYQVEMTGDLAPASLEFFLRHFEGNPEAKEFARRLVSGVVGHRKEIDQLLKQCAEHWKLSRMAKVDLTILRVATYEMLFCEDIPMHVSMD
;
A
#
# COMPACT_ATOMS: atom_id res chain seq x y z
N MET A 1 6.67 6.53 -17.60
CA MET A 1 5.42 5.80 -17.23
C MET A 1 5.68 4.55 -16.38
N GLY A 2 6.75 3.77 -16.59
CA GLY A 2 6.99 2.52 -15.83
C GLY A 2 7.32 2.67 -14.33
N ASN A 3 7.90 3.81 -13.90
CA ASN A 3 8.42 3.94 -12.53
C ASN A 3 7.32 4.00 -11.46
N ARG A 4 6.15 4.59 -11.76
CA ARG A 4 4.99 4.59 -10.83
C ARG A 4 4.40 3.20 -10.67
N ARG A 5 4.17 2.48 -11.77
CA ARG A 5 3.72 1.07 -11.75
C ARG A 5 4.68 0.21 -10.94
N LYS A 6 5.99 0.32 -11.22
CA LYS A 6 7.01 -0.43 -10.47
C LYS A 6 7.02 -0.05 -8.99
N GLY A 7 6.85 1.23 -8.66
CA GLY A 7 6.74 1.67 -7.27
C GLY A 7 5.51 1.11 -6.55
N ARG A 8 4.37 0.96 -7.24
CA ARG A 8 3.18 0.27 -6.68
C ARG A 8 3.45 -1.20 -6.42
N GLU A 9 4.06 -1.90 -7.37
CA GLU A 9 4.46 -3.31 -7.19
C GLU A 9 5.35 -3.48 -5.96
N LEU A 10 6.36 -2.61 -5.80
CA LEU A 10 7.25 -2.61 -4.64
C LEU A 10 6.52 -2.31 -3.32
N ALA A 11 5.61 -1.33 -3.33
CA ALA A 11 4.80 -1.00 -2.16
C ALA A 11 3.91 -2.17 -1.73
N LEU A 12 3.27 -2.84 -2.69
CA LEU A 12 2.45 -4.02 -2.44
C LEU A 12 3.28 -5.16 -1.83
N GLN A 13 4.48 -5.41 -2.34
CA GLN A 13 5.37 -6.44 -1.78
C GLN A 13 5.77 -6.13 -0.32
N ALA A 14 6.11 -4.87 -0.03
CA ALA A 14 6.48 -4.44 1.32
C ALA A 14 5.30 -4.55 2.30
N LEU A 15 4.13 -4.06 1.89
CA LEU A 15 2.92 -4.10 2.71
C LEU A 15 2.40 -5.53 2.88
N TYR A 16 2.56 -6.40 1.89
CA TYR A 16 2.23 -7.81 2.03
C TYR A 16 3.11 -8.50 3.08
N GLN A 17 4.41 -8.20 3.12
CA GLN A 17 5.28 -8.71 4.18
C GLN A 17 4.78 -8.26 5.56
N VAL A 18 4.41 -7.00 5.72
CA VAL A 18 3.82 -6.45 6.95
C VAL A 18 2.55 -7.23 7.33
N GLU A 19 1.71 -7.58 6.37
CA GLU A 19 0.51 -8.39 6.65
C GLU A 19 0.81 -9.81 7.11
N MET A 20 1.92 -10.39 6.65
CA MET A 20 2.35 -11.74 7.01
C MET A 20 3.04 -11.77 8.38
N THR A 21 3.91 -10.80 8.65
CA THR A 21 4.75 -10.77 9.85
C THR A 21 4.12 -9.98 11.00
N GLY A 22 3.19 -9.08 10.70
CA GLY A 22 2.68 -8.08 11.64
C GLY A 22 3.70 -6.98 11.96
N ASP A 23 4.85 -6.96 11.29
CA ASP A 23 5.93 -6.03 11.56
C ASP A 23 5.72 -4.71 10.82
N LEU A 24 5.33 -3.69 11.57
CA LEU A 24 5.12 -2.32 11.10
C LEU A 24 6.32 -1.41 11.41
N ALA A 25 7.44 -1.95 11.90
CA ALA A 25 8.58 -1.15 12.29
C ALA A 25 9.13 -0.38 11.08
N PRO A 26 9.32 0.95 11.18
CA PRO A 26 9.87 1.75 10.10
C PRO A 26 11.22 1.21 9.59
N ALA A 27 12.06 0.71 10.50
CA ALA A 27 13.35 0.13 10.17
C ALA A 27 13.22 -1.13 9.29
N SER A 28 12.27 -2.02 9.58
CA SER A 28 12.03 -3.23 8.79
C SER A 28 11.52 -2.91 7.38
N LEU A 29 10.61 -1.93 7.29
CA LEU A 29 10.10 -1.43 6.02
C LEU A 29 11.19 -0.77 5.18
N GLU A 30 12.01 0.07 5.81
CA GLU A 30 13.11 0.74 5.13
C GLU A 30 14.18 -0.28 4.68
N PHE A 31 14.49 -1.26 5.52
CA PHE A 31 15.39 -2.36 5.17
C PHE A 31 14.91 -3.10 3.93
N PHE A 32 13.62 -3.45 3.87
CA PHE A 32 13.02 -4.09 2.70
C PHE A 32 13.15 -3.25 1.44
N LEU A 33 12.77 -1.97 1.51
CA LEU A 33 12.84 -1.04 0.36
C LEU A 33 14.28 -0.79 -0.12
N ARG A 34 15.26 -0.83 0.79
CA ARG A 34 16.69 -0.72 0.45
C ARG A 34 17.19 -1.95 -0.32
N HIS A 35 16.75 -3.15 0.05
CA HIS A 35 17.18 -4.41 -0.56
C HIS A 35 16.64 -4.66 -1.96
N PHE A 36 15.56 -3.97 -2.35
CA PHE A 36 15.07 -4.09 -3.73
C PHE A 36 16.07 -3.50 -4.72
N GLU A 37 16.35 -4.22 -5.80
CA GLU A 37 17.04 -3.65 -6.95
C GLU A 37 16.06 -2.85 -7.82
N GLY A 38 16.47 -1.69 -8.34
CA GLY A 38 15.62 -0.91 -9.24
C GLY A 38 15.84 0.59 -9.20
N ASN A 39 15.07 1.30 -10.03
CA ASN A 39 15.13 2.75 -10.19
C ASN A 39 14.86 3.49 -8.86
N PRO A 40 15.73 4.43 -8.44
CA PRO A 40 15.53 5.27 -7.24
C PRO A 40 14.16 5.94 -7.14
N GLU A 41 13.60 6.42 -8.25
CA GLU A 41 12.30 7.09 -8.30
C GLU A 41 11.15 6.13 -7.95
N ALA A 42 11.25 4.88 -8.39
CA ALA A 42 10.27 3.85 -8.06
C ALA A 42 10.33 3.48 -6.58
N LYS A 43 11.55 3.44 -6.00
CA LYS A 43 11.75 3.20 -4.56
C LYS A 43 11.20 4.35 -3.72
N GLU A 44 11.40 5.59 -4.15
CA GLU A 44 10.87 6.77 -3.46
C GLU A 44 9.35 6.77 -3.48
N PHE A 45 8.76 6.48 -4.63
CA PHE A 45 7.31 6.35 -4.76
C PHE A 45 6.77 5.21 -3.89
N ALA A 46 7.43 4.05 -3.88
CA ALA A 46 7.07 2.94 -3.01
C ALA A 46 7.14 3.33 -1.52
N ARG A 47 8.19 4.03 -1.10
CA ARG A 47 8.34 4.51 0.29
C ARG A 47 7.19 5.42 0.68
N ARG A 48 6.86 6.39 -0.18
CA ARG A 48 5.70 7.29 0.04
C ARG A 48 4.41 6.50 0.24
N LEU A 49 4.14 5.52 -0.62
CA LEU A 49 2.93 4.69 -0.51
C LEU A 49 2.92 3.84 0.77
N VAL A 50 4.02 3.15 1.07
CA VAL A 50 4.13 2.28 2.25
C VAL A 50 3.96 3.09 3.54
N SER A 51 4.69 4.19 3.69
CA SER A 51 4.61 5.05 4.87
C SER A 51 3.21 5.66 5.02
N GLY A 52 2.59 6.08 3.93
CA GLY A 52 1.24 6.61 3.92
C GLY A 52 0.19 5.58 4.34
N VAL A 53 0.21 4.40 3.72
CA VAL A 53 -0.72 3.30 4.06
C VAL A 53 -0.55 2.87 5.52
N VAL A 54 0.68 2.75 6.01
CA VAL A 54 0.95 2.40 7.41
C VAL A 54 0.46 3.48 8.37
N GLY A 55 0.73 4.76 8.05
CA GLY A 55 0.31 5.91 8.86
C GLY A 55 -1.22 6.06 8.94
N HIS A 56 -1.92 5.83 7.83
CA HIS A 56 -3.38 5.96 7.73
C HIS A 56 -4.12 4.61 7.87
N ARG A 57 -3.44 3.54 8.27
CA ARG A 57 -3.99 2.17 8.26
C ARG A 57 -5.33 2.05 8.98
N LYS A 58 -5.46 2.68 10.16
CA LYS A 58 -6.68 2.61 10.97
C LYS A 58 -7.88 3.26 10.26
N GLU A 59 -7.65 4.42 9.67
CA GLU A 59 -8.66 5.19 8.94
C GLU A 59 -9.08 4.46 7.67
N ILE A 60 -8.10 3.98 6.89
CA ILE A 60 -8.33 3.17 5.69
C ILE A 60 -9.13 1.90 6.03
N ASP A 61 -8.73 1.16 7.07
CA ASP A 61 -9.42 -0.07 7.50
C ASP A 61 -10.85 0.20 7.98
N GLN A 62 -11.10 1.37 8.58
CA GLN A 62 -12.45 1.76 9.00
C GLN A 62 -13.35 2.03 7.79
N LEU A 63 -12.84 2.76 6.78
CA LEU A 63 -13.57 3.03 5.54
C LEU A 63 -13.85 1.72 4.77
N LEU A 64 -12.84 0.86 4.63
CA LEU A 64 -13.01 -0.44 3.98
C LEU A 64 -14.06 -1.31 4.70
N LYS A 65 -14.11 -1.27 6.04
CA LYS A 65 -15.16 -1.99 6.81
C LYS A 65 -16.56 -1.43 6.59
N GLN A 66 -16.69 -0.12 6.40
CA GLN A 66 -17.99 0.52 6.14
C GLN A 66 -18.52 0.15 4.76
N CYS A 67 -17.63 -0.02 3.77
CA CYS A 67 -18.00 -0.40 2.41
C CYS A 67 -18.12 -1.91 2.20
N ALA A 68 -17.45 -2.73 3.01
CA ALA A 68 -17.50 -4.19 2.91
C ALA A 68 -18.78 -4.75 3.56
N GLU A 69 -19.92 -4.51 2.90
CA GLU A 69 -21.21 -5.11 3.29
C GLU A 69 -21.07 -6.64 3.28
N HIS A 70 -21.36 -7.27 4.42
CA HIS A 70 -21.30 -8.73 4.65
C HIS A 70 -19.92 -9.40 4.65
N TRP A 71 -18.81 -8.70 4.36
CA TRP A 71 -17.46 -9.30 4.36
C TRP A 71 -16.58 -8.76 5.48
N LYS A 72 -16.14 -9.65 6.39
CA LYS A 72 -15.07 -9.28 7.33
C LYS A 72 -13.76 -9.14 6.57
N LEU A 73 -13.05 -8.01 6.73
CA LEU A 73 -11.71 -7.82 6.15
C LEU A 73 -10.75 -8.98 6.50
N SER A 74 -10.92 -9.61 7.66
CA SER A 74 -10.12 -10.76 8.09
C SER A 74 -10.31 -12.02 7.22
N ARG A 75 -11.36 -12.08 6.39
CA ARG A 75 -11.63 -13.18 5.45
C ARG A 75 -11.14 -12.89 4.03
N MET A 76 -10.68 -11.68 3.74
CA MET A 76 -10.11 -11.34 2.44
C MET A 76 -8.71 -11.91 2.31
N ALA A 77 -8.31 -12.27 1.09
CA ALA A 77 -6.92 -12.61 0.84
C ALA A 77 -6.03 -11.41 1.20
N LYS A 78 -4.88 -11.68 1.80
CA LYS A 78 -3.99 -10.62 2.30
C LYS A 78 -3.48 -9.72 1.17
N VAL A 79 -3.30 -10.28 -0.02
CA VAL A 79 -2.98 -9.51 -1.23
C VAL A 79 -4.11 -8.55 -1.57
N ASP A 80 -5.35 -9.02 -1.69
CA ASP A 80 -6.52 -8.19 -2.03
C ASP A 80 -6.72 -7.06 -1.02
N LEU A 81 -6.65 -7.37 0.27
CA LEU A 81 -6.77 -6.36 1.33
C LEU A 81 -5.66 -5.31 1.23
N THR A 82 -4.44 -5.71 0.86
CA THR A 82 -3.32 -4.80 0.67
C THR A 82 -3.51 -3.91 -0.54
N ILE A 83 -4.01 -4.46 -1.65
CA ILE A 83 -4.37 -3.68 -2.86
C ILE A 83 -5.44 -2.65 -2.51
N LEU A 84 -6.51 -3.05 -1.82
CA LEU A 84 -7.58 -2.15 -1.40
C LEU A 84 -7.05 -1.01 -0.52
N ARG A 85 -6.13 -1.31 0.41
CA ARG A 85 -5.51 -0.29 1.26
C ARG A 85 -4.67 0.71 0.47
N VAL A 86 -3.87 0.23 -0.48
CA VAL A 86 -3.05 1.11 -1.35
C VAL A 86 -3.96 1.99 -2.22
N ALA A 87 -4.97 1.41 -2.88
CA ALA A 87 -5.90 2.15 -3.72
C ALA A 87 -6.67 3.21 -2.91
N THR A 88 -7.17 2.84 -1.73
CA THR A 88 -7.86 3.78 -0.82
C THR A 88 -6.93 4.91 -0.39
N TYR A 89 -5.68 4.60 -0.07
CA TYR A 89 -4.70 5.62 0.27
C TYR A 89 -4.44 6.57 -0.89
N GLU A 90 -4.20 6.06 -2.10
CA GLU A 90 -3.99 6.88 -3.29
C GLU A 90 -5.21 7.77 -3.59
N MET A 91 -6.43 7.24 -3.46
CA MET A 91 -7.66 7.99 -3.74
C MET A 91 -7.92 9.14 -2.75
N LEU A 92 -7.56 8.96 -1.48
CA LEU A 92 -7.91 9.91 -0.41
C LEU A 92 -6.79 10.88 -0.05
N PHE A 93 -5.53 10.48 -0.22
CA PHE A 93 -4.38 11.22 0.30
C PHE A 93 -3.34 11.59 -0.77
N CYS A 94 -3.50 11.14 -2.02
CA CYS A 94 -2.60 11.50 -3.12
C CYS A 94 -3.32 12.34 -4.17
N GLU A 95 -3.38 13.66 -3.95
CA GLU A 95 -3.98 14.62 -4.89
C GLU A 95 -3.32 14.63 -6.28
N ASP A 96 -2.05 14.21 -6.37
CA ASP A 96 -1.27 14.10 -7.61
C ASP A 96 -1.56 12.84 -8.44
N ILE A 97 -2.48 11.99 -7.97
CA ILE A 97 -2.87 10.73 -8.62
C ILE A 97 -4.35 10.78 -8.96
N PRO A 98 -4.72 10.91 -10.26
CA PRO A 98 -6.11 10.90 -10.67
C PRO A 98 -6.80 9.60 -10.23
N MET A 99 -8.02 9.69 -9.68
CA MET A 99 -8.73 8.53 -9.11
C MET A 99 -8.83 7.32 -10.07
N HIS A 100 -9.00 7.56 -11.37
CA HIS A 100 -9.09 6.48 -12.36
C HIS A 100 -7.80 5.65 -12.47
N VAL A 101 -6.64 6.24 -12.17
CA VAL A 101 -5.33 5.56 -12.21
C VAL A 101 -5.11 4.68 -10.98
N SER A 102 -5.79 4.98 -9.87
CA SER A 102 -5.71 4.17 -8.65
C SER A 102 -6.53 2.89 -8.73
N MET A 103 -7.44 2.78 -9.71
CA MET A 103 -8.32 1.64 -9.94
C MET A 103 -7.91 0.78 -11.15
N ASP A 104 -6.88 1.17 -11.89
CA ASP A 104 -6.35 0.54 -13.12
C ASP A 104 -5.03 -0.21 -12.85
#